data_AF-A0A377X8V3-F1
#
_entry.id   AF-A0A377X8V3-F1
#
_cell.length_a   1.000
_cell.length_b   1.000
_cell.length_c   1.000
_cell.angle_alpha   90.00
_cell.angle_beta   90.00
_cell.angle_gamma   90.00
#
_symmetry.space_group_name_H-M   'P 1'
#
loop_
_entity.id
_entity.type
_entity.pdbx_description
1 polymer ?
#
loop_
_entity_poly.entity_id
_entity_poly.type
_entity_poly.pdbx_seq_one_letter_code
_entity_poly.pdbx_strand_id
1 'polypeptide(L)'
;MLITDTLSPQAFEEALRAKGAFYHIHHPYHIAMHNGDATREQIQGWVANRFYYQTTIPLKDAAIMANCPDAQPGANGCSGSSTTTAATARTAGLKPGCGWGKRSG
;
A
#
# COMPACT_ATOMS: atom_id res chain seq x y z
N MET A 1 -15.09 2.27 20.63
CA MET A 1 -14.92 3.69 21.00
C MET A 1 -15.65 4.53 19.97
N LEU A 2 -16.64 5.29 20.41
CA LEU A 2 -17.31 6.31 19.61
C LEU A 2 -16.74 7.66 20.04
N ILE A 3 -16.36 8.51 19.08
CA ILE A 3 -15.87 9.87 19.35
C ILE A 3 -17.10 10.79 19.26
N THR A 4 -17.44 11.46 20.35
CA THR A 4 -18.60 12.36 20.44
C THR A 4 -18.22 13.83 20.26
N ASP A 5 -17.02 14.21 20.68
CA ASP A 5 -16.49 15.57 20.60
C ASP A 5 -15.15 15.59 19.85
N THR A 6 -14.81 16.73 19.24
CA THR A 6 -13.57 16.87 18.47
C THR A 6 -12.34 16.68 19.36
N LEU A 7 -11.48 15.75 18.99
CA LEU A 7 -10.25 15.45 19.71
C LEU A 7 -9.14 16.45 19.38
N SER A 8 -8.26 16.69 20.36
CA SER A 8 -6.95 17.31 20.09
C SER A 8 -6.13 16.45 19.11
N PRO A 9 -5.18 17.01 18.34
CA PRO A 9 -4.35 16.24 17.42
C PRO A 9 -3.64 15.04 18.06
N GLN A 10 -3.11 15.20 19.28
CA GLN A 10 -2.41 14.15 20.02
C GLN A 10 -3.36 13.01 20.40
N ALA A 11 -4.50 13.34 21.01
CA ALA A 11 -5.52 12.35 21.36
C ALA A 11 -6.10 11.64 20.13
N PHE A 12 -6.18 12.33 19.00
CA PHE A 12 -6.60 11.74 17.73
C PHE A 12 -5.56 10.76 17.17
N GLU A 13 -4.27 11.10 17.20
CA GLU A 13 -3.20 10.20 16.80
C GLU A 13 -3.19 8.93 17.66
N GLU A 14 -3.35 9.05 18.97
CA GLU A 14 -3.45 7.91 19.89
C GLU A 14 -4.65 7.03 19.54
N ALA A 15 -5.80 7.63 19.25
CA ALA A 15 -6.99 6.90 18.81
C ALA A 15 -6.77 6.16 17.47
N LEU A 16 -6.00 6.73 16.54
CA LEU A 16 -5.60 6.05 15.30
C LEU A 16 -4.65 4.89 15.59
N ARG A 17 -3.62 5.10 16.41
CA ARG A 17 -2.65 4.05 16.79
C ARG A 17 -3.31 2.89 17.51
N ALA A 18 -4.34 3.15 18.32
CA ALA A 18 -5.13 2.10 18.99
C ALA A 18 -5.79 1.13 18.00
N LYS A 19 -6.07 1.55 16.76
CA LYS A 19 -6.57 0.64 15.70
C LYS A 19 -5.53 -0.37 15.24
N GLY A 20 -4.25 -0.16 15.56
CA GLY A 20 -3.17 -1.13 15.32
C GLY A 20 -3.42 -2.49 15.96
N ALA A 21 -4.22 -2.57 17.03
CA ALA A 21 -4.64 -3.84 17.62
C ALA A 21 -5.41 -4.76 16.65
N PHE A 22 -6.00 -4.20 15.58
CA PHE A 22 -6.70 -4.94 14.53
C PHE A 22 -5.85 -5.17 13.28
N TYR A 23 -4.55 -4.88 13.36
CA TYR A 23 -3.66 -5.04 12.23
C TYR A 23 -3.46 -6.52 11.87
N HIS A 24 -3.20 -6.79 10.60
CA HIS A 24 -3.16 -8.16 10.08
C HIS A 24 -2.01 -9.03 10.64
N ILE A 25 -1.06 -8.43 11.38
CA ILE A 25 -0.01 -9.16 12.09
C ILE A 25 -0.59 -10.16 13.10
N HIS A 26 -1.77 -9.86 13.64
CA HIS A 26 -2.49 -10.72 14.58
C HIS A 26 -3.38 -11.78 13.90
N HIS A 27 -3.43 -11.80 12.57
CA HIS A 27 -4.24 -12.80 11.86
C HIS A 27 -3.61 -14.20 11.99
N PRO A 28 -4.41 -15.27 12.23
CA PRO A 28 -3.88 -16.62 12.44
C PRO A 28 -2.94 -17.10 11.33
N TYR A 29 -3.23 -16.74 10.08
CA TYR A 29 -2.38 -17.05 8.93
C TYR A 29 -1.00 -16.38 9.02
N HIS A 30 -0.94 -15.13 9.46
CA HIS A 30 0.34 -14.43 9.66
C HIS A 30 1.12 -15.04 10.82
N ILE A 31 0.45 -15.38 11.92
CA ILE A 31 1.06 -16.04 13.07
C ILE A 31 1.65 -17.40 12.66
N ALA A 32 0.90 -18.23 11.93
CA ALA A 32 1.38 -19.53 11.44
C ALA A 32 2.62 -19.40 10.54
N MET A 33 2.65 -18.42 9.63
CA MET A 33 3.84 -18.16 8.81
C MET A 33 5.02 -17.68 9.66
N HIS A 34 4.78 -16.80 10.64
CA HIS A 34 5.83 -16.26 11.51
C HIS A 34 6.46 -17.35 12.39
N ASN A 35 5.65 -18.27 12.91
CA ASN A 35 6.10 -19.37 13.76
C ASN A 35 6.74 -20.52 12.97
N GLY A 36 6.64 -20.52 11.64
CA GLY A 36 7.13 -21.61 10.78
C GLY A 36 6.16 -22.80 10.67
N ASP A 37 4.92 -22.65 11.13
CA ASP A 37 3.88 -23.69 11.09
C ASP A 37 3.15 -23.76 9.74
N ALA A 38 3.35 -22.77 8.87
CA ALA A 38 2.72 -22.72 7.54
C ALA A 38 3.38 -23.67 6.54
N THR A 39 2.56 -24.35 5.72
CA THR A 39 3.08 -25.21 4.65
C THR A 39 3.66 -24.39 3.49
N ARG A 40 4.46 -25.04 2.64
CA ARG A 40 5.03 -24.40 1.46
C ARG A 40 3.94 -23.88 0.51
N GLU A 41 2.88 -24.64 0.29
CA GLU A 41 1.76 -24.29 -0.58
C GLU A 41 1.03 -23.06 -0.04
N GLN A 42 0.88 -22.95 1.28
CA GLN A 42 0.31 -21.78 1.94
C GLN A 42 1.19 -20.54 1.68
N ILE A 43 2.49 -20.64 1.93
CA ILE A 43 3.43 -19.52 1.69
C ILE A 43 3.39 -19.09 0.22
N GLN A 44 3.39 -20.04 -0.73
CA GLN A 44 3.29 -19.73 -2.16
C GLN A 44 1.97 -19.00 -2.51
N GLY A 45 0.85 -19.47 -1.98
CA GLY A 45 -0.44 -18.80 -2.15
C GLY A 45 -0.45 -17.39 -1.57
N TRP A 46 0.16 -17.19 -0.40
CA TRP A 46 0.30 -15.86 0.20
C TRP A 46 1.15 -14.93 -0.65
N VAL A 47 2.29 -15.39 -1.18
CA VAL A 47 3.16 -14.59 -2.05
C VAL A 47 2.42 -14.18 -3.33
N ALA A 48 1.72 -15.11 -3.99
CA ALA A 48 0.94 -14.82 -5.19
C ALA A 48 -0.15 -13.77 -4.93
N ASN A 49 -0.88 -13.91 -3.82
CA ASN A 49 -1.92 -12.96 -3.44
C ASN A 49 -1.34 -11.59 -3.04
N ARG A 50 -0.21 -11.56 -2.34
CA ARG A 50 0.47 -10.31 -1.99
C ARG A 50 1.04 -9.61 -3.21
N PHE A 51 1.53 -10.34 -4.21
CA PHE A 51 1.97 -9.73 -5.46
C PHE A 51 0.88 -8.88 -6.10
N TYR A 52 -0.36 -9.39 -6.18
CA TYR A 52 -1.49 -8.61 -6.70
C TYR A 52 -1.78 -7.35 -5.87
N TYR A 53 -1.72 -7.44 -4.54
CA TYR A 53 -1.86 -6.27 -3.69
C TYR A 53 -0.76 -5.24 -3.97
N GLN A 54 0.50 -5.67 -4.08
CA GLN A 54 1.64 -4.78 -4.34
C GLN A 54 1.53 -4.08 -5.70
N THR A 55 1.08 -4.76 -6.74
CA THR A 55 0.89 -4.14 -8.07
C THR A 55 -0.29 -3.18 -8.12
N THR A 56 -1.26 -3.32 -7.20
CA THR A 56 -2.43 -2.44 -7.09
C THR A 56 -2.13 -1.14 -6.33
N ILE A 57 -1.19 -1.15 -5.38
CA ILE A 57 -0.76 0.05 -4.62
C ILE A 57 -0.50 1.27 -5.53
N PRO A 58 0.34 1.19 -6.59
CA PRO A 58 0.61 2.36 -7.42
C PRO A 58 -0.61 2.85 -8.20
N LEU A 59 -1.56 1.96 -8.55
CA LEU A 59 -2.81 2.36 -9.18
C LEU A 59 -3.70 3.14 -8.22
N LYS A 60 -3.83 2.65 -6.98
CA LYS A 60 -4.56 3.32 -5.92
C LYS A 60 -3.91 4.66 -5.56
N ASP A 61 -2.58 4.74 -5.51
CA ASP A 61 -1.86 5.99 -5.22
C ASP A 61 -1.99 6.99 -6.36
N ALA A 62 -1.95 6.54 -7.63
CA ALA A 62 -2.20 7.38 -8.79
C ALA A 62 -3.62 7.97 -8.78
N ALA A 63 -4.63 7.18 -8.38
CA ALA A 63 -6.00 7.68 -8.25
C ALA A 63 -6.15 8.74 -7.14
N ILE A 64 -5.43 8.60 -6.03
CA ILE A 64 -5.39 9.63 -4.98
C ILE A 64 -4.75 10.91 -5.50
N MET A 65 -3.60 10.81 -6.17
CA MET A 65 -2.90 11.97 -6.75
C MET A 65 -3.76 12.69 -7.78
N ALA A 66 -4.48 11.96 -8.64
CA ALA A 66 -5.35 12.54 -9.65
C ALA A 66 -6.53 13.33 -9.06
N ASN A 67 -6.98 12.97 -7.85
CA ASN A 67 -8.07 13.65 -7.14
C ASN A 67 -7.57 14.76 -6.20
N CYS A 68 -6.26 14.98 -6.07
CA CYS A 68 -5.70 16.00 -5.19
C CYS A 68 -5.56 17.34 -5.96
N PRO A 69 -6.23 18.42 -5.53
CA PRO A 69 -6.15 19.72 -6.20
C PRO A 69 -4.84 20.48 -5.91
N ASP A 70 -4.09 20.08 -4.88
CA ASP A 70 -2.86 20.75 -4.45
C ASP A 70 -1.64 20.23 -5.21
N ALA A 71 -1.07 21.08 -6.06
CA ALA A 71 0.06 20.75 -6.93
C ALA A 71 1.45 20.86 -6.26
N GLN A 72 1.54 21.19 -4.97
CA GLN A 72 2.82 21.34 -4.25
C GLN A 72 3.44 19.96 -3.96
N PRO A 73 4.53 19.57 -4.65
CA PRO A 73 5.19 18.31 -4.41
C PRO A 73 6.13 18.48 -3.21
N GLY A 74 5.71 18.06 -2.02
CA GLY A 74 6.63 17.96 -0.87
C GLY A 74 6.03 18.09 0.52
N ALA A 75 4.86 18.71 0.69
CA ALA A 75 4.30 18.95 2.02
C ALA A 75 3.28 17.90 2.48
N ASN A 76 2.49 17.31 1.56
CA ASN A 76 1.28 16.57 1.91
C ASN A 76 1.14 15.25 1.12
N GLY A 77 1.83 14.19 1.53
CA GLY A 77 1.47 12.78 1.22
C GLY A 77 1.42 12.29 -0.24
N CYS A 78 1.59 13.15 -1.25
CA CYS A 78 1.42 12.80 -2.67
C CYS A 78 2.68 12.19 -3.32
N SER A 79 3.73 11.88 -2.55
CA SER A 79 5.02 11.38 -3.07
C SER A 79 5.26 9.87 -2.87
N GLY A 80 4.29 9.12 -2.31
CA GLY A 80 4.45 7.72 -1.92
C GLY A 80 4.68 6.70 -3.06
N SER A 81 4.63 7.13 -4.31
CA SER A 81 4.65 6.23 -5.49
C SER A 81 6.05 5.73 -5.89
N SER A 82 7.15 6.28 -5.36
CA SER A 82 8.46 6.08 -5.99
C SER A 82 9.03 4.66 -5.87
N THR A 83 8.76 3.91 -4.80
CA THR A 83 9.41 2.59 -4.60
C THR A 83 8.64 1.42 -5.23
N THR A 84 7.32 1.36 -5.07
CA THR A 84 6.50 0.26 -5.62
C THR A 84 6.27 0.40 -7.13
N THR A 85 6.15 1.63 -7.65
CA THR A 85 6.08 1.89 -9.09
C THR A 85 7.36 1.47 -9.79
N ALA A 86 8.52 1.77 -9.20
CA ALA A 86 9.81 1.36 -9.76
C ALA A 86 10.00 -0.17 -9.77
N ALA A 87 9.48 -0.89 -8.76
CA ALA A 87 9.54 -2.36 -8.73
C ALA A 87 8.57 -3.00 -9.73
N THR A 88 7.33 -2.51 -9.83
CA THR A 88 6.31 -3.03 -10.75
C THR A 88 6.71 -2.78 -12.22
N ALA A 89 7.27 -1.61 -12.53
CA ALA A 89 7.77 -1.29 -13.88
C ALA A 89 8.89 -2.25 -14.32
N ARG A 90 9.80 -2.63 -13.42
CA ARG A 90 10.88 -3.59 -13.72
C ARG A 90 10.37 -5.01 -13.98
N THR A 91 9.39 -5.49 -13.20
CA THR A 91 8.81 -6.83 -13.41
C THR A 91 7.91 -6.89 -14.64
N ALA A 92 7.25 -5.79 -15.00
CA ALA A 92 6.40 -5.70 -16.19
C ALA A 92 7.17 -5.45 -17.51
N GLY A 93 8.51 -5.40 -17.48
CA GLY A 93 9.34 -5.11 -18.66
C GLY A 93 9.14 -3.69 -19.23
N LEU A 94 8.48 -2.80 -18.48
CA LEU A 94 8.25 -1.43 -18.88
C LEU A 94 9.51 -0.62 -18.55
N LYS A 95 10.26 -0.24 -19.59
CA LYS A 95 11.44 0.62 -19.44
C LYS A 95 11.04 1.91 -18.71
N PRO A 96 11.77 2.32 -17.66
CA PRO A 96 11.56 3.62 -17.05
C PRO A 96 11.96 4.70 -18.07
N GLY A 97 10.98 5.48 -18.54
CA GLY A 97 11.21 6.63 -19.43
C GLY A 97 10.33 6.70 -20.68
N CYS A 98 9.57 5.66 -21.03
CA CYS A 98 8.62 5.76 -22.13
C CYS A 98 7.26 6.23 -21.60
N GLY A 99 6.99 7.53 -21.76
CA GLY A 99 5.72 8.15 -21.45
C GLY A 99 4.55 7.41 -22.10
N TRP A 100 3.39 7.49 -21.44
CA TRP A 100 2.12 7.10 -21.99
C TRP A 100 1.92 7.75 -23.37
N GLY A 101 1.89 6.94 -24.43
CA GLY A 101 1.56 7.38 -25.78
C GLY A 101 2.65 7.13 -26.81
N LYS A 102 2.69 5.90 -27.32
CA LYS A 102 2.48 5.64 -28.76
C LYS A 102 2.48 4.12 -28.97
N ARG A 103 1.28 3.59 -29.21
CA ARG A 103 1.09 2.30 -29.87
C ARG A 103 0.94 2.64 -31.35
N SER A 104 2.00 2.44 -32.13
CA SER A 104 1.94 2.44 -33.59
C SER A 104 2.40 1.06 -34.03
N GLY A 105 1.58 0.41 -34.86
CA GLY A 105 1.81 -0.94 -35.39
C GLY A 105 2.97 -1.03 -36.36
#